data_AF-A0A9W3K718-F1
#
_entry.id   AF-A0A9W3K718-F1
#
_cell.length_a   1.000
_cell.length_b   1.000
_cell.length_c   1.000
_cell.angle_alpha   90.00
_cell.angle_beta   90.00
_cell.angle_gamma   90.00
#
_symmetry.space_group_name_H-M   'P 1'
#
loop_
_entity.id
_entity.type
_entity.pdbx_description
1 polymer ?
#
loop_
_entity_poly.entity_id
_entity_poly.type
_entity_poly.pdbx_seq_one_letter_code
_entity_poly.pdbx_strand_id
1 'polypeptide(L)'
;MSDNNIPEGRQPPAVPWHRSPIVRSAVLLVGLFVMLPLLKYQLVSRLLAGAISATMLYGIFREWITVLRPFRTWLIRRTVRVMRKLRPIAKLPPDVTMTYGLVAMMLLLSGILWIVLNVTWIGRLAIPVFVLLAYAAARHTYHVLRLIARWTWSKALGKGAYLAVASVALWLARSDAEKLVLTLTHETADHFSSFTGLSASAFFALRLVQAAGIVLLVFLAFQFVLLMVGLLIQLSANHVRVFSREGVERMTVTWRRLRLGLKKWEVDDRERLRQMIAMLAPIGLVFWAVPLLMGPTYLVGSVETRTLLSNVLVRTTYSATGACRGDSRTGLFARIGDDRVSEAVKDGDGYVFRTVACKSK
;
A
#
# COMPACT_ATOMS: atom_id res chain seq x y z
N MET A 1 -20.72 70.74 13.50
CA MET A 1 -20.23 69.44 14.00
C MET A 1 -21.32 68.43 13.68
N SER A 2 -20.95 67.48 12.84
CA SER A 2 -21.80 66.42 12.28
C SER A 2 -21.59 65.18 13.13
N ASP A 3 -22.66 64.57 13.63
CA ASP A 3 -22.70 63.14 13.88
C ASP A 3 -24.15 62.63 13.89
N ASN A 4 -24.28 61.42 13.36
CA ASN A 4 -25.41 60.50 13.38
C ASN A 4 -26.56 60.76 12.41
N ASN A 5 -26.41 60.22 11.19
CA ASN A 5 -27.51 59.60 10.46
C ASN A 5 -27.00 58.34 9.76
N ILE A 6 -27.14 57.19 10.44
CA ILE A 6 -27.01 55.87 9.81
C ILE A 6 -28.28 55.65 8.99
N PRO A 7 -28.22 55.52 7.65
CA PRO A 7 -29.40 55.19 6.89
C PRO A 7 -29.73 53.71 7.11
N GLU A 8 -30.91 53.45 7.68
CA GLU A 8 -31.54 52.14 7.68
C GLU A 8 -31.51 51.56 6.26
N GLY A 9 -30.80 50.44 6.11
CA GLY A 9 -30.80 49.68 4.86
C GLY A 9 -32.22 49.25 4.55
N ARG A 10 -32.80 49.83 3.49
CA ARG A 10 -34.08 49.38 2.92
C ARG A 10 -34.02 47.87 2.74
N GLN A 11 -34.81 47.16 3.54
CA GLN A 11 -35.13 45.77 3.25
C GLN A 11 -35.76 45.73 1.86
N PRO A 12 -35.25 44.91 0.92
CA PRO A 12 -35.89 44.77 -0.38
C PRO A 12 -37.32 44.27 -0.14
N PRO A 13 -38.33 44.84 -0.84
CA PRO A 13 -39.71 44.43 -0.65
C PRO A 13 -39.80 42.93 -0.85
N ALA A 14 -40.43 42.23 0.10
CA ALA A 14 -40.70 40.80 -0.02
C ALA A 14 -41.55 40.58 -1.27
N VAL A 15 -40.90 40.24 -2.38
CA VAL A 15 -41.58 39.96 -3.63
C VAL A 15 -42.42 38.70 -3.37
N PRO A 16 -43.76 38.76 -3.52
CA PRO A 16 -44.60 37.60 -3.31
C PRO A 16 -44.04 36.41 -4.10
N TRP A 17 -43.82 35.27 -3.44
CA TRP A 17 -43.09 34.10 -3.95
C TRP A 17 -43.52 33.66 -5.37
N HIS A 18 -44.78 33.92 -5.70
CA HIS A 18 -45.45 33.65 -6.98
C HIS A 18 -45.06 34.61 -8.14
N ARG A 19 -44.36 35.71 -7.88
CA ARG A 19 -43.82 36.65 -8.90
C ARG A 19 -42.33 36.48 -9.18
N SER A 20 -41.63 35.59 -8.47
CA SER A 20 -40.20 35.37 -8.77
C SER A 20 -40.02 34.67 -10.13
N PRO A 21 -39.10 35.14 -10.99
CA PRO A 21 -38.89 34.58 -12.34
C PRO A 21 -38.43 33.12 -12.29
N ILE A 22 -37.84 32.69 -11.17
CA ILE A 22 -37.38 31.32 -10.91
C ILE A 22 -38.58 30.40 -10.60
N VAL A 23 -39.54 30.83 -9.77
CA VAL A 23 -40.74 30.04 -9.47
C VAL A 23 -41.65 29.97 -10.69
N ARG A 24 -41.77 31.07 -11.45
CA ARG A 24 -42.57 31.09 -12.70
C ARG A 24 -42.00 30.16 -13.78
N SER A 25 -40.68 30.10 -13.92
CA SER A 25 -40.02 29.17 -14.86
C SER A 25 -40.07 27.72 -14.38
N ALA A 26 -39.96 27.47 -13.07
CA ALA A 26 -40.15 26.13 -12.49
C ALA A 26 -41.59 25.62 -12.66
N VAL A 27 -42.61 26.46 -12.44
CA VAL A 27 -44.04 26.11 -12.63
C VAL A 27 -44.35 25.86 -14.11
N LEU A 28 -43.78 26.66 -15.03
CA LEU A 28 -43.90 26.41 -16.48
C LEU A 28 -43.21 25.11 -16.91
N LEU A 29 -42.04 24.78 -16.35
CA LEU A 29 -41.34 23.53 -16.62
C LEU A 29 -42.10 22.32 -16.10
N VAL A 30 -42.65 22.39 -14.89
CA VAL A 30 -43.48 21.33 -14.30
C VAL A 30 -44.78 21.18 -15.10
N GLY A 31 -45.43 22.28 -15.49
CA GLY A 31 -46.61 22.27 -16.36
C GLY A 31 -46.33 21.66 -17.73
N LEU A 32 -45.17 21.94 -18.33
CA LEU A 32 -44.73 21.34 -19.59
C LEU A 32 -44.49 19.84 -19.43
N PHE A 33 -43.84 19.42 -18.34
CA PHE A 33 -43.56 18.00 -18.02
C PHE A 33 -44.84 17.18 -17.78
N VAL A 34 -45.87 17.78 -17.19
CA VAL A 34 -47.17 17.13 -16.95
C VAL A 34 -48.02 17.07 -18.22
N MET A 35 -47.89 18.03 -19.14
CA MET A 35 -48.61 18.04 -20.43
C MET A 35 -47.96 17.16 -21.52
N LEU A 36 -46.65 16.90 -21.44
CA LEU A 36 -45.90 16.05 -22.38
C LEU A 36 -46.42 14.60 -22.52
N PRO A 37 -46.90 13.91 -21.47
CA PRO A 37 -47.51 12.58 -21.61
C PRO A 37 -48.94 12.59 -22.21
N LEU A 38 -49.63 13.75 -22.26
CA LEU A 38 -50.96 13.88 -22.87
C LEU A 38 -50.92 13.94 -24.41
N LEU A 39 -49.81 14.37 -25.00
CA LEU A 39 -49.58 14.25 -26.44
C LEU A 39 -49.05 12.85 -26.73
N LYS A 40 -49.87 11.98 -27.35
CA LYS A 40 -49.61 10.57 -27.73
C LYS A 40 -48.33 10.31 -28.58
N TYR A 41 -47.45 11.28 -28.77
CA TYR A 41 -46.18 11.17 -29.46
C TYR A 41 -45.01 11.00 -28.47
N GLN A 42 -44.84 9.79 -27.95
CA GLN A 42 -43.79 9.43 -26.97
C GLN A 42 -42.35 9.77 -27.43
N LEU A 43 -42.10 9.81 -28.73
CA LEU A 43 -40.77 10.08 -29.28
C LEU A 43 -40.41 11.57 -29.21
N VAL A 44 -41.38 12.44 -29.52
CA VAL A 44 -41.20 13.91 -29.48
C VAL A 44 -41.05 14.38 -28.05
N SER A 45 -41.81 13.81 -27.11
CA SER A 45 -41.70 14.17 -25.69
C SER A 45 -40.37 13.75 -25.06
N ARG A 46 -39.83 12.57 -25.43
CA ARG A 46 -38.49 12.12 -25.02
C ARG A 46 -37.38 12.98 -25.61
N LEU A 47 -37.48 13.38 -26.87
CA LEU A 47 -36.52 14.28 -27.51
C LEU A 47 -36.54 15.67 -26.88
N LEU A 48 -37.73 16.20 -26.56
CA LEU A 48 -37.86 17.51 -25.93
C LEU A 48 -37.32 17.50 -24.49
N ALA A 49 -37.67 16.48 -23.70
CA ALA A 49 -37.11 16.30 -22.36
C ALA A 49 -35.59 16.09 -22.40
N GLY A 50 -35.09 15.35 -23.39
CA GLY A 50 -33.66 15.19 -23.67
C GLY A 50 -32.97 16.51 -24.00
N ALA A 51 -33.59 17.36 -24.82
CA ALA A 51 -33.05 18.67 -25.19
C ALA A 51 -33.04 19.65 -23.99
N ILE A 52 -34.09 19.66 -23.19
CA ILE A 52 -34.19 20.49 -21.98
C ILE A 52 -33.17 20.03 -20.93
N SER A 53 -33.03 18.72 -20.72
CA SER A 53 -32.03 18.19 -19.79
C SER A 53 -30.61 18.44 -20.27
N ALA A 54 -30.32 18.29 -21.57
CA ALA A 54 -29.01 18.61 -22.14
C ALA A 54 -28.66 20.11 -22.02
N THR A 55 -29.61 21.01 -22.22
CA THR A 55 -29.39 22.47 -22.06
C THR A 55 -29.18 22.87 -20.61
N MET A 56 -29.90 22.28 -19.66
CA MET A 56 -29.62 22.46 -18.23
C MET A 56 -28.26 21.91 -17.83
N LEU A 57 -27.90 20.71 -18.30
CA LEU A 57 -26.56 20.14 -18.09
C LEU A 57 -25.47 21.02 -18.68
N TYR A 58 -25.69 21.60 -19.86
CA TYR A 58 -24.75 22.53 -20.48
C TYR A 58 -24.59 23.82 -19.68
N GLY A 59 -25.69 24.38 -19.15
CA GLY A 59 -25.65 25.55 -18.25
C GLY A 59 -24.85 25.29 -16.98
N ILE A 60 -25.13 24.19 -16.30
CA ILE A 60 -24.41 23.74 -15.10
C ILE A 60 -22.93 23.50 -15.44
N PHE A 61 -22.64 22.82 -16.54
CA PHE A 61 -21.27 22.54 -16.97
C PHE A 61 -20.49 23.82 -17.29
N ARG A 62 -21.14 24.81 -17.92
CA ARG A 62 -20.54 26.12 -18.24
C ARG A 62 -20.19 26.91 -16.97
N GLU A 63 -21.05 26.90 -15.97
CA GLU A 63 -20.75 27.51 -14.66
C GLU A 63 -19.62 26.77 -13.95
N TRP A 64 -19.65 25.44 -13.97
CA TRP A 64 -18.59 24.58 -13.41
C TRP A 64 -17.23 24.78 -14.08
N ILE A 65 -17.17 25.07 -15.38
CA ILE A 65 -15.89 25.35 -16.09
C ILE A 65 -15.14 26.52 -15.42
N THR A 66 -15.85 27.52 -14.90
CA THR A 66 -15.21 28.68 -14.24
C THR A 66 -14.60 28.31 -12.89
N VAL A 67 -15.25 27.42 -12.14
CA VAL A 67 -14.79 26.88 -10.85
C VAL A 67 -13.71 25.79 -11.03
N LEU A 68 -13.75 25.07 -12.15
CA LEU A 68 -12.77 24.05 -12.51
C LEU A 68 -11.38 24.64 -12.76
N ARG A 69 -11.26 25.90 -13.22
CA ARG A 69 -9.95 26.55 -13.42
C ARG A 69 -9.16 26.77 -12.12
N PRO A 70 -9.70 27.41 -11.07
CA PRO A 70 -9.02 27.54 -9.78
C PRO A 70 -8.83 26.19 -9.10
N PHE A 71 -9.79 25.27 -9.20
CA PHE A 71 -9.63 23.91 -8.68
C PHE A 71 -8.48 23.17 -9.37
N ARG A 72 -8.42 23.21 -10.70
CA ARG A 72 -7.33 22.61 -11.49
C ARG A 72 -5.97 23.20 -11.12
N THR A 73 -5.87 24.52 -10.99
CA THR A 73 -4.60 25.17 -10.60
C THR A 73 -4.20 24.85 -9.17
N TRP A 74 -5.15 24.78 -8.23
CA TRP A 74 -4.92 24.30 -6.87
C TRP A 74 -4.41 22.85 -6.85
N LEU A 75 -5.07 21.97 -7.61
CA LEU A 75 -4.74 20.55 -7.72
C LEU A 75 -3.34 20.37 -8.34
N ILE A 76 -3.02 21.09 -9.42
CA ILE A 76 -1.68 21.11 -10.03
C ILE A 76 -0.63 21.63 -9.05
N ARG A 77 -0.89 22.73 -8.33
CA ARG A 77 0.06 23.24 -7.32
C ARG A 77 0.29 22.20 -6.23
N ARG A 78 -0.75 21.49 -5.80
CA ARG A 78 -0.65 20.45 -4.77
C ARG A 78 0.14 19.25 -5.29
N THR A 79 -0.15 18.74 -6.48
CA THR A 79 0.57 17.62 -7.09
C THR A 79 2.04 17.97 -7.32
N VAL A 80 2.35 19.19 -7.78
CA VAL A 80 3.73 19.68 -7.93
C VAL A 80 4.48 19.67 -6.59
N ARG A 81 3.86 20.17 -5.51
CA ARG A 81 4.49 20.15 -4.17
C ARG A 81 4.73 18.73 -3.67
N VAL A 82 3.76 17.83 -3.87
CA VAL A 82 3.85 16.42 -3.47
C VAL A 82 4.95 15.72 -4.29
N MET A 83 4.96 15.89 -5.62
CA MET A 83 5.97 15.31 -6.51
C MET A 83 7.38 15.83 -6.21
N ARG A 84 7.55 17.12 -5.90
CA ARG A 84 8.86 17.65 -5.48
C ARG A 84 9.36 17.00 -4.20
N LYS A 85 8.48 16.74 -3.24
CA LYS A 85 8.84 16.02 -2.01
C LYS A 85 9.18 14.56 -2.29
N LEU A 86 8.47 13.90 -3.21
CA LEU A 86 8.66 12.49 -3.57
C LEU A 86 9.78 12.24 -4.57
N ARG A 87 10.28 13.28 -5.24
CA ARG A 87 11.41 13.24 -6.18
C ARG A 87 12.63 12.45 -5.68
N PRO A 88 13.15 12.65 -4.45
CA PRO A 88 14.28 11.86 -3.96
C PRO A 88 14.01 10.35 -3.93
N ILE A 89 12.75 9.92 -3.80
CA ILE A 89 12.39 8.51 -3.86
C ILE A 89 12.33 8.00 -5.31
N ALA A 90 11.95 8.85 -6.25
CA ALA A 90 11.97 8.53 -7.68
C ALA A 90 13.38 8.51 -8.30
N LYS A 91 14.38 9.12 -7.63
CA LYS A 91 15.77 9.12 -8.08
C LYS A 91 16.42 7.79 -7.69
N LEU A 92 16.54 6.88 -8.66
CA LEU A 92 17.29 5.64 -8.48
C LEU A 92 18.80 5.95 -8.36
N PRO A 93 19.54 5.26 -7.47
CA PRO A 93 20.98 5.36 -7.43
C PRO A 93 21.59 4.81 -8.73
N PRO A 94 22.74 5.34 -9.17
CA PRO A 94 23.35 4.99 -10.45
C PRO A 94 23.62 3.48 -10.57
N ASP A 95 24.06 2.85 -9.49
CA ASP A 95 24.34 1.40 -9.43
C ASP A 95 23.10 0.56 -9.76
N VAL A 96 21.92 0.98 -9.28
CA VAL A 96 20.65 0.28 -9.54
C VAL A 96 20.22 0.46 -10.99
N THR A 97 20.47 1.64 -11.58
CA THR A 97 20.17 1.87 -13.00
C THR A 97 21.07 1.05 -13.92
N MET A 98 22.35 0.90 -13.59
CA MET A 98 23.29 0.07 -14.35
C MET A 98 22.91 -1.42 -14.28
N THR A 99 22.59 -1.92 -13.09
CA THR A 99 22.21 -3.33 -12.89
C THR A 99 20.90 -3.67 -13.58
N TYR A 100 19.86 -2.84 -13.50
CA TYR A 100 18.63 -3.05 -14.28
C TYR A 100 18.86 -2.96 -15.80
N GLY A 101 19.73 -2.07 -16.25
CA GLY A 101 20.12 -1.98 -17.67
C GLY A 101 20.82 -3.25 -18.16
N LEU A 102 21.75 -3.78 -17.35
CA LEU A 102 22.46 -5.03 -17.64
C LEU A 102 21.50 -6.23 -17.66
N VAL A 103 20.58 -6.31 -16.69
CA VAL A 103 19.53 -7.33 -16.67
C VAL A 103 18.65 -7.24 -17.91
N ALA A 104 18.23 -6.04 -18.31
CA ALA A 104 17.43 -5.85 -19.52
C ALA A 104 18.19 -6.27 -20.79
N MET A 105 19.48 -5.94 -20.91
CA MET A 105 20.31 -6.39 -22.03
C MET A 105 20.47 -7.91 -22.05
N MET A 106 20.68 -8.55 -20.89
CA MET A 106 20.77 -10.02 -20.82
C MET A 106 19.43 -10.69 -21.14
N LEU A 107 18.31 -10.13 -20.71
CA LEU A 107 16.97 -10.63 -21.07
C LEU A 107 16.73 -10.52 -22.57
N LEU A 108 17.05 -9.38 -23.19
CA LEU A 108 16.95 -9.21 -24.65
C LEU A 108 17.85 -10.18 -25.40
N LEU A 109 19.11 -10.31 -24.98
CA LEU A 109 20.06 -11.25 -25.56
C LEU A 109 19.54 -12.69 -25.45
N SER A 110 19.04 -13.08 -24.27
CA SER A 110 18.45 -14.41 -24.05
C SER A 110 17.21 -14.65 -24.92
N GLY A 111 16.36 -13.64 -25.11
CA GLY A 111 15.19 -13.71 -25.98
C GLY A 111 15.57 -13.85 -27.45
N ILE A 112 16.58 -13.11 -27.91
CA ILE A 112 17.11 -13.22 -29.28
C ILE A 112 17.72 -14.62 -29.48
N LEU A 113 18.54 -15.11 -28.56
CA LEU A 113 19.10 -16.46 -28.64
C LEU A 113 18.01 -17.54 -28.61
N TRP A 114 16.94 -17.34 -27.84
CA TRP A 114 15.79 -18.27 -27.81
C TRP A 114 15.09 -18.32 -29.17
N ILE A 115 14.72 -17.16 -29.71
CA ILE A 115 13.93 -17.03 -30.93
C ILE A 115 14.73 -17.43 -32.18
N VAL A 116 16.01 -17.05 -32.24
CA VAL A 116 16.84 -17.20 -33.44
C VAL A 116 17.57 -18.54 -33.46
N LEU A 117 18.08 -19.01 -32.33
CA LEU A 117 18.96 -20.18 -32.27
C LEU A 117 18.27 -21.43 -31.69
N ASN A 118 17.04 -21.31 -31.16
CA ASN A 118 16.27 -22.40 -30.53
C ASN A 118 17.09 -23.21 -29.50
N VAL A 119 18.00 -22.53 -28.80
CA VAL A 119 18.95 -23.15 -27.87
C VAL A 119 18.27 -23.37 -26.52
N THR A 120 17.99 -24.63 -26.19
CA THR A 120 17.33 -25.02 -24.92
C THR A 120 18.21 -24.84 -23.67
N TRP A 121 19.51 -24.55 -23.81
CA TRP A 121 20.44 -24.30 -22.70
C TRP A 121 20.23 -22.95 -21.97
N ILE A 122 19.24 -22.16 -22.40
CA ILE A 122 18.91 -20.83 -21.85
C ILE A 122 18.52 -20.86 -20.37
N GLY A 123 18.07 -22.01 -19.84
CA GLY A 123 17.82 -22.17 -18.41
C GLY A 123 19.03 -21.86 -17.52
N ARG A 124 20.26 -22.06 -18.01
CA ARG A 124 21.49 -21.72 -17.26
C ARG A 124 21.79 -20.23 -17.24
N LEU A 125 21.41 -19.49 -18.30
CA LEU A 125 21.54 -18.02 -18.36
C LEU A 125 20.46 -17.33 -17.52
N ALA A 126 19.35 -18.00 -17.22
CA ALA A 126 18.33 -17.46 -16.33
C ALA A 126 18.85 -17.25 -14.90
N ILE A 127 19.69 -18.15 -14.38
CA ILE A 127 20.23 -18.08 -13.00
C ILE A 127 20.96 -16.76 -12.72
N PRO A 128 22.01 -16.35 -13.48
CA PRO A 128 22.70 -15.08 -13.22
C PRO A 128 21.79 -13.87 -13.45
N VAL A 129 20.87 -13.94 -14.41
CA VAL A 129 19.86 -12.88 -14.65
C VAL A 129 18.96 -12.71 -13.43
N PHE A 130 18.45 -13.81 -12.86
CA PHE A 130 17.64 -13.79 -11.64
C PHE A 130 18.41 -13.28 -10.44
N VAL A 131 19.67 -13.70 -10.25
CA VAL A 131 20.51 -13.22 -9.14
C VAL A 131 20.76 -11.72 -9.25
N LEU A 132 21.11 -11.23 -10.44
CA LEU A 132 21.32 -9.80 -10.69
C LEU A 132 20.02 -8.99 -10.52
N LEU A 133 18.89 -9.51 -10.98
CA LEU A 133 17.59 -8.89 -10.78
C LEU A 133 17.22 -8.82 -9.30
N ALA A 134 17.42 -9.91 -8.55
CA ALA A 134 17.17 -9.98 -7.12
C ALA A 134 18.06 -9.00 -6.35
N TYR A 135 19.35 -8.91 -6.71
CA TYR A 135 20.29 -7.95 -6.14
C TYR A 135 19.89 -6.50 -6.42
N ALA A 136 19.59 -6.17 -7.68
CA ALA A 136 19.15 -4.84 -8.08
C ALA A 136 17.87 -4.43 -7.32
N ALA A 137 16.93 -5.36 -7.21
CA ALA A 137 15.68 -5.16 -6.50
C ALA A 137 15.88 -5.03 -4.97
N ALA A 138 16.80 -5.80 -4.38
CA ALA A 138 17.16 -5.68 -2.96
C ALA A 138 17.79 -4.32 -2.67
N ARG A 139 18.72 -3.88 -3.53
CA ARG A 139 19.38 -2.58 -3.41
C ARG A 139 18.39 -1.43 -3.57
N HIS A 140 17.45 -1.55 -4.51
CA HIS A 140 16.36 -0.59 -4.70
C HIS A 140 15.46 -0.53 -3.46
N THR A 141 15.03 -1.68 -2.95
CA THR A 141 14.24 -1.82 -1.72
C THR A 141 14.93 -1.19 -0.52
N TYR A 142 16.20 -1.49 -0.31
CA TYR A 142 17.02 -0.91 0.76
C TYR A 142 17.09 0.62 0.67
N HIS A 143 17.33 1.15 -0.53
CA HIS A 143 17.39 2.60 -0.74
C HIS A 143 16.05 3.29 -0.41
N VAL A 144 14.94 2.70 -0.86
CA VAL A 144 13.59 3.21 -0.57
C VAL A 144 13.30 3.17 0.93
N LEU A 145 13.56 2.05 1.60
CA LEU A 145 13.37 1.91 3.05
C LEU A 145 14.25 2.89 3.83
N ARG A 146 15.51 3.07 3.43
CA ARG A 146 16.42 4.04 4.07
C ARG A 146 15.93 5.47 3.94
N LEU A 147 15.39 5.85 2.78
CA LEU A 147 14.82 7.19 2.57
C LEU A 147 13.57 7.41 3.43
N ILE A 148 12.67 6.42 3.46
CA ILE A 148 11.46 6.47 4.29
C ILE A 148 11.84 6.52 5.77
N ALA A 149 12.83 5.74 6.20
CA ALA A 149 13.37 5.78 7.55
C ALA A 149 13.91 7.19 7.87
N ARG A 150 14.75 7.78 7.02
CA ARG A 150 15.27 9.13 7.25
C ARG A 150 14.15 10.18 7.37
N TRP A 151 13.10 10.05 6.55
CA TRP A 151 11.94 10.93 6.61
C TRP A 151 11.12 10.76 7.88
N THR A 152 10.87 9.52 8.29
CA THR A 152 10.12 9.21 9.51
C THR A 152 10.89 9.70 10.75
N TRP A 153 12.22 9.57 10.76
CA TRP A 153 13.07 10.06 11.84
C TRP A 153 13.19 11.59 11.90
N SER A 154 13.09 12.29 10.76
CA SER A 154 13.26 13.75 10.69
C SER A 154 12.08 14.57 11.25
N LYS A 155 10.91 13.97 11.48
CA LYS A 155 9.68 14.70 11.86
C LYS A 155 8.96 14.04 13.03
N ALA A 156 8.35 14.86 13.90
CA ALA A 156 7.53 14.36 15.01
C ALA A 156 6.43 13.40 14.56
N LEU A 157 5.75 13.71 13.45
CA LEU A 157 4.73 12.82 12.86
C LEU A 157 5.27 11.44 12.45
N GLY A 158 6.53 11.37 12.00
CA GLY A 158 7.13 10.11 11.60
C GLY A 158 7.55 9.24 12.78
N LYS A 159 8.02 9.87 13.88
CA LYS A 159 8.25 9.18 15.16
C LYS A 159 6.94 8.64 15.75
N GLY A 160 5.87 9.44 15.70
CA GLY A 160 4.54 9.00 16.13
C GLY A 160 4.03 7.82 15.31
N ALA A 161 4.17 7.87 13.98
CA ALA A 161 3.82 6.74 13.12
C ALA A 161 4.65 5.48 13.41
N TYR A 162 5.95 5.63 13.66
CA TYR A 162 6.81 4.50 14.04
C TYR A 162 6.37 3.88 15.37
N LEU A 163 6.10 4.69 16.39
CA LEU A 163 5.60 4.21 17.68
C LEU A 163 4.25 3.49 17.54
N ALA A 164 3.34 4.02 16.71
CA ALA A 164 2.05 3.39 16.45
C ALA A 164 2.21 2.03 15.72
N VAL A 165 3.10 1.95 14.72
CA VAL A 165 3.39 0.68 14.03
C VAL A 165 4.06 -0.31 14.97
N ALA A 166 5.01 0.15 15.79
CA ALA A 166 5.69 -0.69 16.77
C ALA A 166 4.73 -1.18 17.87
N SER A 167 3.82 -0.35 18.36
CA SER A 167 2.82 -0.76 19.35
C SER A 167 1.86 -1.80 18.78
N VAL A 168 1.39 -1.61 17.55
CA VAL A 168 0.54 -2.60 16.87
C VAL A 168 1.31 -3.90 16.62
N ALA A 169 2.55 -3.83 16.17
CA ALA A 169 3.40 -4.99 15.95
C ALA A 169 3.68 -5.75 17.25
N LEU A 170 3.93 -5.04 18.36
CA LEU A 170 4.15 -5.64 19.67
C LEU A 170 2.88 -6.33 20.19
N TRP A 171 1.72 -5.69 20.04
CA TRP A 171 0.44 -6.26 20.43
C TRP A 171 0.12 -7.53 19.64
N LEU A 172 0.31 -7.51 18.31
CA LEU A 172 0.14 -8.68 17.46
C LEU A 172 1.13 -9.79 17.81
N ALA A 173 2.40 -9.45 18.02
CA ALA A 173 3.43 -10.41 18.39
C ALA A 173 3.17 -11.09 19.74
N ARG A 174 2.66 -10.34 20.72
CA ARG A 174 2.22 -10.90 22.00
C ARG A 174 1.04 -11.84 21.82
N SER A 175 0.03 -11.45 21.03
CA SER A 175 -1.10 -12.31 20.73
C SER A 175 -0.68 -13.61 20.02
N ASP A 176 0.27 -13.53 19.09
CA ASP A 176 0.80 -14.70 18.39
C ASP A 176 1.60 -15.61 19.33
N ALA A 177 2.36 -15.04 20.28
CA ALA A 177 3.11 -15.79 21.29
C ALA A 177 2.18 -16.53 22.25
N GLU A 178 1.12 -15.87 22.74
CA GLU A 178 0.11 -16.48 23.60
C GLU A 178 -0.61 -17.62 22.87
N LYS A 179 -0.97 -17.42 21.59
CA LYS A 179 -1.54 -18.48 20.74
C LYS A 179 -0.58 -19.64 20.55
N LEU A 180 0.70 -19.37 20.31
CA LEU A 180 1.72 -20.42 20.15
C LEU A 180 1.79 -21.29 21.41
N VAL A 181 1.86 -20.69 22.60
CA VAL A 181 1.88 -21.42 23.87
C VAL A 181 0.65 -22.28 24.02
N LEU A 182 -0.53 -21.72 23.77
CA LEU A 182 -1.80 -22.44 23.84
C LEU A 182 -1.81 -23.63 22.86
N THR A 183 -1.31 -23.45 21.64
CA THR A 183 -1.27 -24.53 20.63
C THR A 183 -0.25 -25.61 20.94
N LEU A 184 0.85 -25.30 21.63
CA LEU A 184 1.89 -26.26 21.98
C LEU A 184 1.56 -27.01 23.27
N THR A 185 1.09 -26.30 24.30
CA THR A 185 0.96 -26.82 25.67
C THR A 185 -0.48 -27.11 26.10
N HIS A 186 -1.47 -26.64 25.33
CA HIS A 186 -2.89 -26.67 25.70
C HIS A 186 -3.23 -25.92 27.00
N GLU A 187 -2.32 -25.07 27.49
CA GLU A 187 -2.46 -24.31 28.73
C GLU A 187 -2.29 -22.80 28.49
N THR A 188 -2.68 -21.99 29.49
CA THR A 188 -2.58 -20.53 29.39
C THR A 188 -1.13 -20.05 29.46
N ALA A 189 -0.85 -18.91 28.80
CA ALA A 189 0.48 -18.35 28.69
C ALA A 189 1.08 -17.85 30.01
N ASP A 190 0.25 -17.63 31.04
CA ASP A 190 0.66 -17.12 32.35
C ASP A 190 1.64 -18.07 33.05
N HIS A 191 1.49 -19.38 32.85
CA HIS A 191 2.38 -20.41 33.39
C HIS A 191 3.73 -20.47 32.69
N PHE A 192 3.84 -19.87 31.50
CA PHE A 192 5.04 -19.91 30.65
C PHE A 192 5.51 -18.49 30.27
N SER A 193 5.49 -17.57 31.23
CA SER A 193 5.77 -16.14 31.00
C SER A 193 7.14 -15.87 30.37
N SER A 194 8.19 -16.58 30.78
CA SER A 194 9.55 -16.43 30.22
C SER A 194 9.62 -16.83 28.74
N PHE A 195 9.01 -17.95 28.37
CA PHE A 195 8.94 -18.39 26.98
C PHE A 195 8.02 -17.48 26.14
N THR A 196 6.90 -17.04 26.71
CA THR A 196 5.99 -16.10 26.06
C THR A 196 6.68 -14.77 25.76
N GLY A 197 7.49 -14.25 26.69
CA GLY A 197 8.29 -13.04 26.48
C GLY A 197 9.34 -13.20 25.38
N LEU A 198 10.07 -14.32 25.37
CA LEU A 198 11.06 -14.65 24.34
C LEU A 198 10.41 -14.77 22.95
N SER A 199 9.35 -15.57 22.83
CA SER A 199 8.62 -15.75 21.57
C SER A 199 7.97 -14.45 21.08
N ALA A 200 7.40 -13.63 21.97
CA ALA A 200 6.88 -12.31 21.62
C ALA A 200 7.96 -11.39 21.05
N SER A 201 9.19 -11.43 21.57
CA SER A 201 10.31 -10.64 21.02
C SER A 201 10.71 -11.09 19.61
N ALA A 202 10.74 -12.40 19.35
CA ALA A 202 11.03 -12.96 18.02
C ALA A 202 9.91 -12.62 17.02
N PHE A 203 8.65 -12.80 17.42
CA PHE A 203 7.50 -12.44 16.61
C PHE A 203 7.40 -10.93 16.37
N PHE A 204 7.83 -10.10 17.32
CA PHE A 204 7.89 -8.65 17.12
C PHE A 204 8.82 -8.27 15.98
N ALA A 205 10.03 -8.86 15.93
CA ALA A 205 10.95 -8.66 14.81
C ALA A 205 10.33 -9.09 13.47
N LEU A 206 9.66 -10.24 13.45
CA LEU A 206 8.95 -10.73 12.26
C LEU A 206 7.80 -9.80 11.83
N ARG A 207 7.00 -9.28 12.76
CA ARG A 207 5.94 -8.30 12.48
C ARG A 207 6.49 -6.97 11.97
N LEU A 208 7.66 -6.52 12.44
CA LEU A 208 8.33 -5.35 11.88
C LEU A 208 8.79 -5.57 10.43
N VAL A 209 9.29 -6.77 10.10
CA VAL A 209 9.62 -7.14 8.73
C VAL A 209 8.37 -7.10 7.83
N GLN A 210 7.23 -7.62 8.31
CA GLN A 210 5.96 -7.52 7.59
C GLN A 210 5.52 -6.08 7.38
N ALA A 211 5.66 -5.22 8.41
CA ALA A 211 5.34 -3.80 8.30
C ALA A 211 6.20 -3.11 7.22
N ALA A 212 7.49 -3.46 7.11
CA ALA A 212 8.34 -2.99 6.02
C ALA A 212 7.84 -3.46 4.64
N GLY A 213 7.37 -4.71 4.54
CA GLY A 213 6.70 -5.24 3.34
C GLY A 213 5.45 -4.45 2.95
N ILE A 214 4.59 -4.11 3.93
CA ILE A 214 3.38 -3.28 3.70
C ILE A 214 3.77 -1.89 3.19
N VAL A 215 4.76 -1.24 3.80
CA VAL A 215 5.26 0.06 3.35
C VAL A 215 5.74 -0.01 1.91
N LEU A 216 6.42 -1.10 1.53
CA LEU A 216 6.89 -1.32 0.18
C LEU A 216 5.75 -1.55 -0.82
N LEU A 217 4.67 -2.23 -0.40
CA LEU A 217 3.46 -2.42 -1.20
C LEU A 217 2.71 -1.10 -1.42
N VAL A 218 2.59 -0.27 -0.39
CA VAL A 218 2.03 1.09 -0.51
C VAL A 218 2.88 1.93 -1.47
N PHE A 219 4.20 1.80 -1.38
CA PHE A 219 5.12 2.48 -2.30
C PHE A 219 4.97 1.97 -3.75
N LEU A 220 4.82 0.66 -3.94
CA LEU A 220 4.56 0.05 -5.24
C LEU A 220 3.25 0.57 -5.84
N ALA A 221 2.17 0.59 -5.06
CA ALA A 221 0.88 1.12 -5.49
C ALA A 221 1.00 2.58 -5.91
N PHE A 222 1.75 3.38 -5.15
CA PHE A 222 2.02 4.77 -5.50
C PHE A 222 2.82 4.92 -6.80
N GLN A 223 3.90 4.12 -6.98
CA GLN A 223 4.68 4.07 -8.22
C GLN A 223 3.82 3.68 -9.43
N PHE A 224 2.96 2.68 -9.26
CA PHE A 224 2.06 2.19 -10.29
C PHE A 224 1.07 3.28 -10.71
N VAL A 225 0.42 3.96 -9.76
CA VAL A 225 -0.48 5.10 -10.06
C VAL A 225 0.25 6.19 -10.84
N LEU A 226 1.47 6.57 -10.44
CA LEU A 226 2.25 7.58 -11.18
C LEU A 226 2.60 7.14 -12.61
N LEU A 227 2.88 5.85 -12.81
CA LEU A 227 3.20 5.29 -14.10
C LEU A 227 1.95 5.26 -14.99
N MET A 228 0.81 4.80 -14.46
CA MET A 228 -0.49 4.78 -15.16
C MET A 228 -0.95 6.18 -15.56
N VAL A 229 -0.79 7.18 -14.70
CA VAL A 229 -1.09 8.58 -15.05
C VAL A 229 -0.21 9.04 -16.23
N GLY A 230 1.08 8.70 -16.22
CA GLY A 230 1.96 9.04 -17.35
C GLY A 230 1.53 8.37 -18.66
N LEU A 231 1.14 7.10 -18.58
CA LEU A 231 0.71 6.28 -19.72
C LEU A 231 -0.63 6.77 -20.28
N LEU A 232 -1.58 7.14 -19.41
CA LEU A 232 -2.86 7.76 -19.79
C LEU A 232 -2.67 9.10 -20.52
N ILE A 233 -1.73 9.94 -20.06
CA ILE A 233 -1.41 11.21 -20.75
C ILE A 233 -0.87 10.90 -22.16
N GLN A 234 0.01 9.92 -22.31
CA GLN A 234 0.56 9.53 -23.62
C GLN A 234 -0.50 8.93 -24.56
N LEU A 235 -1.38 8.05 -24.05
CA LEU A 235 -2.48 7.49 -24.83
C LEU A 235 -3.48 8.57 -25.26
N SER A 236 -3.79 9.52 -24.38
CA SER A 236 -4.65 10.65 -24.73
C SER A 236 -4.07 11.53 -25.84
N ALA A 237 -2.74 11.67 -25.90
CA ALA A 237 -2.02 12.37 -26.95
C ALA A 237 -2.23 11.72 -28.33
N ASN A 238 -2.29 10.39 -28.36
CA ASN A 238 -2.32 9.61 -29.59
C ASN A 238 -3.73 9.34 -30.12
N HIS A 239 -4.76 9.35 -29.27
CA HIS A 239 -6.11 8.92 -29.68
C HIS A 239 -7.20 9.97 -29.50
N VAL A 240 -7.04 10.94 -28.59
CA VAL A 240 -8.14 11.83 -28.22
C VAL A 240 -7.88 13.24 -28.77
N ARG A 241 -8.57 13.62 -29.86
CA ARG A 241 -8.54 14.98 -30.47
C ARG A 241 -8.99 16.11 -29.53
N VAL A 242 -9.45 15.79 -28.31
CA VAL A 242 -9.91 16.75 -27.30
C VAL A 242 -8.76 17.62 -26.77
N PHE A 243 -7.51 17.14 -26.84
CA PHE A 243 -6.35 17.94 -26.46
C PHE A 243 -5.50 18.27 -27.69
N SER A 244 -5.08 19.53 -27.81
CA SER A 244 -4.14 19.92 -28.86
C SER A 244 -2.84 19.13 -28.71
N ARG A 245 -2.25 18.66 -29.81
CA ARG A 245 -0.96 17.94 -29.82
C ARG A 245 0.10 18.66 -28.99
N GLU A 246 0.23 19.98 -29.19
CA GLU A 246 1.14 20.83 -28.41
C GLU A 246 0.80 20.89 -26.91
N GLY A 247 -0.49 20.88 -26.54
CA GLY A 247 -0.93 20.90 -25.16
C GLY A 247 -0.54 19.61 -24.43
N VAL A 248 -0.72 18.47 -25.08
CA VAL A 248 -0.35 17.16 -24.51
C VAL A 248 1.16 17.00 -24.46
N GLU A 249 1.90 17.43 -25.48
CA GLU A 249 3.36 17.40 -25.48
C GLU A 249 3.96 18.28 -24.38
N ARG A 250 3.41 19.49 -24.17
CA ARG A 250 3.79 20.32 -23.02
C ARG A 250 3.48 19.61 -21.70
N MET A 251 2.36 18.89 -21.61
CA MET A 251 1.94 18.20 -20.40
C MET A 251 2.79 16.96 -20.10
N THR A 252 3.12 16.13 -21.09
CA THR A 252 4.02 14.98 -20.95
C THR A 252 5.41 15.43 -20.53
N VAL A 253 5.96 16.46 -21.18
CA VAL A 253 7.26 17.04 -20.84
C VAL A 253 7.23 17.63 -19.42
N THR A 254 6.16 18.35 -19.05
CA THR A 254 6.04 18.92 -17.69
C THR A 254 5.91 17.83 -16.63
N TRP A 255 5.15 16.77 -16.89
CA TRP A 255 5.02 15.60 -16.01
C TRP A 255 6.35 14.87 -15.83
N ARG A 256 7.06 14.64 -16.94
CA ARG A 256 8.39 14.02 -16.95
C ARG A 256 9.40 14.84 -16.16
N ARG A 257 9.44 16.17 -16.35
CA ARG A 257 10.26 17.10 -15.56
C ARG A 257 9.93 17.06 -14.07
N LEU A 258 8.65 16.99 -13.73
CA LEU A 258 8.22 16.94 -12.33
C LEU A 258 8.69 15.67 -11.63
N ARG A 259 8.55 14.52 -12.30
CA ARG A 259 8.95 13.20 -11.80
C ARG A 259 10.48 13.06 -11.71
N LEU A 260 11.21 13.48 -12.73
CA LEU A 260 12.65 13.21 -12.87
C LEU A 260 13.54 14.36 -12.42
N GLY A 261 13.01 15.58 -12.31
CA GLY A 261 13.76 16.77 -11.90
C GLY A 261 14.67 17.37 -12.97
N LEU A 262 14.43 17.06 -14.25
CA LEU A 262 15.20 17.57 -15.40
C LEU A 262 15.05 19.09 -15.56
N LYS A 263 16.14 19.77 -15.96
CA LYS A 263 16.12 21.19 -16.31
C LYS A 263 15.45 21.41 -17.68
N LYS A 264 14.99 22.63 -17.95
CA LYS A 264 14.15 22.98 -19.13
C LYS A 264 14.81 22.72 -20.49
N TRP A 265 16.14 22.55 -20.52
CA TRP A 265 16.99 22.52 -21.73
C TRP A 265 17.82 21.24 -21.89
N GLU A 266 17.65 20.24 -21.00
CA GLU A 266 18.37 18.96 -21.15
C GLU A 266 17.61 18.04 -22.12
N VAL A 267 18.28 17.65 -23.21
CA VAL A 267 17.85 16.56 -24.09
C VAL A 267 18.08 15.25 -23.35
N ASP A 268 17.03 14.43 -23.17
CA ASP A 268 17.12 13.17 -22.44
C ASP A 268 17.58 12.04 -23.38
N ASP A 269 18.89 11.98 -23.67
CA ASP A 269 19.49 10.95 -24.53
C ASP A 269 19.35 9.52 -23.96
N ARG A 270 18.93 9.38 -22.69
CA ARG A 270 18.74 8.08 -22.02
C ARG A 270 17.27 7.70 -21.83
N GLU A 271 16.34 8.36 -22.53
CA GLU A 271 14.90 8.18 -22.37
C GLU A 271 14.46 6.70 -22.49
N ARG A 272 14.96 5.97 -23.50
CA ARG A 272 14.59 4.55 -23.73
C ARG A 272 15.07 3.63 -22.61
N LEU A 273 16.32 3.77 -22.19
CA LEU A 273 16.90 3.00 -21.07
C LEU A 273 16.13 3.27 -19.78
N ARG A 274 15.76 4.54 -19.55
CA ARG A 274 15.01 4.96 -18.37
C ARG A 274 13.59 4.43 -18.34
N GLN A 275 12.93 4.33 -19.50
CA GLN A 275 11.61 3.71 -19.63
C GLN A 275 11.65 2.21 -19.33
N MET A 276 12.66 1.48 -19.83
CA MET A 276 12.86 0.07 -19.46
C MET A 276 13.08 -0.11 -17.96
N ILE A 277 13.96 0.70 -17.34
CA ILE A 277 14.19 0.67 -15.89
C ILE A 277 12.91 0.99 -15.12
N ALA A 278 12.11 1.96 -15.59
CA ALA A 278 10.84 2.31 -14.95
C ALA A 278 9.80 1.19 -15.00
N MET A 279 9.88 0.29 -15.98
CA MET A 279 9.04 -0.92 -16.05
C MET A 279 9.59 -2.07 -15.20
N LEU A 280 10.91 -2.26 -15.14
CA LEU A 280 11.53 -3.31 -14.33
C LEU A 280 11.50 -3.01 -12.82
N ALA A 281 11.62 -1.75 -12.42
CA ALA A 281 11.64 -1.33 -11.02
C ALA A 281 10.44 -1.82 -10.20
N PRO A 282 9.17 -1.66 -10.63
CA PRO A 282 8.02 -2.20 -9.89
C PRO A 282 8.02 -3.73 -9.86
N ILE A 283 8.43 -4.42 -10.93
CA ILE A 283 8.51 -5.89 -10.96
C ILE A 283 9.51 -6.38 -9.91
N GLY A 284 10.69 -5.75 -9.83
CA GLY A 284 11.67 -6.07 -8.80
C GLY A 284 11.17 -5.79 -7.39
N LEU A 285 10.41 -4.71 -7.18
CA LEU A 285 9.81 -4.43 -5.88
C LEU A 285 8.79 -5.49 -5.45
N VAL A 286 7.95 -5.98 -6.37
CA VAL A 286 7.01 -7.09 -6.08
C VAL A 286 7.75 -8.33 -5.60
N PHE A 287 8.88 -8.65 -6.25
CA PHE A 287 9.70 -9.81 -5.91
C PHE A 287 10.16 -9.80 -4.43
N TRP A 288 10.40 -8.63 -3.83
CA TRP A 288 10.75 -8.51 -2.41
C TRP A 288 9.55 -8.20 -1.50
N ALA A 289 8.53 -7.51 -2.00
CA ALA A 289 7.32 -7.19 -1.24
C ALA A 289 6.62 -8.45 -0.73
N VAL A 290 6.45 -9.44 -1.61
CA VAL A 290 5.72 -10.67 -1.31
C VAL A 290 6.42 -11.51 -0.25
N PRO A 291 7.73 -11.84 -0.36
CA PRO A 291 8.44 -12.56 0.70
C PRO A 291 8.52 -11.79 2.02
N LEU A 292 8.67 -10.46 2.01
CA LEU A 292 8.69 -9.69 3.27
C LEU A 292 7.33 -9.70 3.98
N LEU A 293 6.23 -9.70 3.22
CA LEU A 293 4.89 -9.73 3.76
C LEU A 293 4.47 -11.13 4.23
N MET A 294 4.65 -12.13 3.37
CA MET A 294 4.17 -13.49 3.61
C MET A 294 5.20 -14.42 4.25
N GLY A 295 6.49 -14.17 4.05
CA GLY A 295 7.58 -14.99 4.58
C GLY A 295 7.47 -15.21 6.09
N PRO A 296 7.24 -14.16 6.90
CA PRO A 296 7.08 -14.34 8.34
C PRO A 296 5.92 -15.25 8.74
N THR A 297 4.77 -15.18 8.06
CA THR A 297 3.64 -16.11 8.33
C THR A 297 3.98 -17.55 7.96
N TYR A 298 4.68 -17.77 6.84
CA TYR A 298 5.11 -19.12 6.44
C TYR A 298 6.17 -19.67 7.40
N LEU A 299 7.10 -18.84 7.86
CA LEU A 299 8.15 -19.24 8.79
C LEU A 299 7.52 -19.71 10.11
N VAL A 300 6.64 -18.91 10.71
CA VAL A 300 5.96 -19.27 11.97
C VAL A 300 5.08 -20.52 11.83
N GLY A 301 4.47 -20.73 10.67
CA GLY A 301 3.63 -21.89 10.39
C GLY A 301 4.40 -23.18 10.10
N SER A 302 5.70 -23.11 9.82
CA SER A 302 6.49 -24.27 9.40
C SER A 302 6.73 -25.27 10.53
N VAL A 303 6.83 -26.56 10.16
CA VAL A 303 7.09 -27.66 11.10
C VAL A 303 8.43 -27.47 11.81
N GLU A 304 9.48 -27.07 11.08
CA GLU A 304 10.82 -26.81 11.62
C GLU A 304 10.80 -25.71 12.69
N THR A 305 10.02 -24.65 12.48
CA THR A 305 9.95 -23.57 13.47
C THR A 305 9.18 -24.02 14.70
N ARG A 306 8.14 -24.86 14.54
CA ARG A 306 7.44 -25.48 15.68
C ARG A 306 8.33 -26.43 16.48
N THR A 307 9.17 -27.24 15.84
CA THR A 307 10.10 -28.14 16.54
C THR A 307 11.20 -27.33 17.25
N LEU A 308 11.73 -26.27 16.65
CA LEU A 308 12.66 -25.36 17.32
C LEU A 308 12.01 -24.68 18.54
N LEU A 309 10.79 -24.18 18.40
CA LEU A 309 10.07 -23.52 19.49
C LEU A 309 9.73 -24.46 20.63
N SER A 310 9.37 -25.72 20.37
CA SER A 310 9.14 -26.72 21.43
C SER A 310 10.42 -27.08 22.18
N ASN A 311 11.54 -27.20 21.47
CA ASN A 311 12.86 -27.37 22.07
C ASN A 311 13.26 -26.20 22.98
N VAL A 312 13.02 -24.96 22.54
CA VAL A 312 13.28 -23.75 23.35
C VAL A 312 12.37 -23.69 24.57
N LEU A 313 11.08 -24.03 24.43
CA LEU A 313 10.13 -24.07 25.54
C LEU A 313 10.61 -25.03 26.64
N VAL A 314 11.01 -26.25 26.27
CA VAL A 314 11.57 -27.23 27.23
C VAL A 314 12.80 -26.68 27.93
N ARG A 315 13.78 -26.16 27.19
CA ARG A 315 15.03 -25.63 27.78
C ARG A 315 14.82 -24.45 28.72
N THR A 316 13.78 -23.65 28.51
CA THR A 316 13.55 -22.42 29.27
C THR A 316 12.65 -22.62 30.49
N THR A 317 11.72 -23.59 30.45
CA THR A 317 10.66 -23.70 31.47
C THR A 317 10.54 -25.09 32.11
N TYR A 318 11.03 -26.15 31.46
CA TYR A 318 10.89 -27.51 31.97
C TYR A 318 12.16 -27.94 32.69
N SER A 319 12.00 -28.61 33.82
CA SER A 319 13.10 -29.13 34.63
C SER A 319 12.73 -30.48 35.24
N ALA A 320 13.75 -31.29 35.55
CA ALA A 320 13.55 -32.54 36.28
C ALA A 320 13.06 -32.33 37.72
N THR A 321 13.32 -31.15 38.29
CA THR A 321 12.89 -30.76 39.64
C THR A 321 11.47 -30.18 39.67
N GLY A 322 10.84 -29.96 38.51
CA GLY A 322 9.48 -29.44 38.39
C GLY A 322 8.36 -30.46 38.62
N ALA A 323 8.71 -31.70 38.98
CA ALA A 323 7.75 -32.76 39.25
C ALA A 323 6.82 -32.44 40.44
N CYS A 324 5.67 -33.12 40.50
CA CYS A 324 4.74 -33.03 41.63
C CYS A 324 5.46 -33.33 42.96
N ARG A 325 5.08 -32.63 44.03
CA ARG A 325 5.74 -32.73 45.33
C ARG A 325 5.59 -34.16 45.89
N GLY A 326 6.69 -34.92 45.91
CA GLY A 326 6.71 -36.30 46.38
C GLY A 326 6.51 -37.37 45.29
N ASP A 327 6.43 -36.99 44.01
CA ASP A 327 6.43 -37.92 42.88
C ASP A 327 7.87 -38.07 42.34
N SER A 328 8.41 -39.29 42.32
CA SER A 328 9.80 -39.58 41.93
C SER A 328 9.94 -39.89 40.44
N ARG A 329 8.99 -39.44 39.61
CA ARG A 329 9.02 -39.71 38.16
C ARG A 329 10.18 -38.98 37.51
N THR A 330 10.98 -39.72 36.76
CA THR A 330 12.02 -39.16 35.91
C THR A 330 11.38 -38.60 34.64
N GLY A 331 11.44 -37.30 34.44
CA GLY A 331 10.85 -36.61 33.30
C GLY A 331 11.12 -35.12 33.32
N LEU A 332 10.71 -34.41 32.26
CA LEU A 332 10.81 -32.96 32.17
C LEU A 332 9.44 -32.37 32.48
N PHE A 333 9.35 -31.62 33.57
CA PHE A 333 8.08 -31.08 34.06
C PHE A 333 8.14 -29.56 34.23
N ALA A 334 7.01 -28.92 33.98
CA ALA A 334 6.76 -27.52 34.31
C ALA A 334 5.53 -27.43 35.23
N ARG A 335 5.64 -26.70 36.33
CA ARG A 335 4.55 -26.58 37.31
C ARG A 335 3.50 -25.61 36.81
N ILE A 336 2.26 -26.09 36.65
CA ILE A 336 1.10 -25.26 36.25
C ILE A 336 0.38 -24.78 37.51
N GLY A 337 0.19 -25.67 38.48
CA GLY A 337 -0.44 -25.37 39.77
C GLY A 337 0.01 -26.34 40.86
N ASP A 338 -0.77 -26.43 41.94
CA ASP A 338 -0.49 -27.36 43.04
C ASP A 338 -0.88 -28.80 42.69
N ASP A 339 -1.92 -28.99 41.88
CA ASP A 339 -2.49 -30.30 41.53
C ASP A 339 -2.18 -30.75 40.10
N ARG A 340 -1.46 -29.95 39.31
CA ARG A 340 -1.18 -30.21 37.88
C ARG A 340 0.23 -29.79 37.46
N VAL A 341 0.84 -30.63 36.64
CA VAL A 341 2.12 -30.36 35.97
C VAL A 341 1.99 -30.61 34.47
N SER A 342 2.72 -29.82 33.68
CA SER A 342 2.93 -30.10 32.27
C SER A 342 4.13 -31.02 32.13
N GLU A 343 3.97 -32.15 31.45
CA GLU A 343 5.03 -33.09 31.10
C GLU A 343 5.43 -32.88 29.63
N ALA A 344 6.74 -32.79 29.38
CA ALA A 344 7.29 -32.77 28.04
C ALA A 344 7.82 -34.15 27.64
N VAL A 345 7.23 -34.76 26.61
CA VAL A 345 7.64 -36.05 26.05
C VAL A 345 8.31 -35.81 24.71
N LYS A 346 9.51 -36.36 24.53
CA LYS A 346 10.24 -36.26 23.26
C LYS A 346 9.54 -37.11 22.19
N ASP A 347 9.22 -36.50 21.05
CA ASP A 347 8.61 -37.16 19.90
C ASP A 347 9.38 -36.76 18.62
N GLY A 348 10.19 -37.69 18.10
CA GLY A 348 11.16 -37.42 17.04
C GLY A 348 12.18 -36.33 17.44
N ASP A 349 12.25 -35.27 16.62
CA ASP A 349 13.15 -34.12 16.79
C ASP A 349 12.55 -32.99 17.67
N GLY A 350 11.31 -33.15 18.13
CA GLY A 350 10.59 -32.17 18.93
C GLY A 350 10.08 -32.71 20.27
N TYR A 351 9.26 -31.89 20.93
CA TYR A 351 8.57 -32.26 22.17
C TYR A 351 7.06 -32.08 22.01
N VAL A 352 6.33 -33.04 22.58
CA VAL A 352 4.88 -33.01 22.75
C VAL A 352 4.59 -32.82 24.23
N PHE A 353 3.65 -31.93 24.53
CA PHE A 353 3.31 -31.54 25.90
C PHE A 353 1.99 -32.17 26.32
N ARG A 354 1.93 -32.67 27.56
CA ARG A 354 0.74 -33.25 28.15
C ARG A 354 0.55 -32.74 29.56
N THR A 355 -0.67 -32.36 29.91
CA THR A 355 -1.04 -32.00 31.28
C THR A 355 -1.33 -33.26 32.09
N VAL A 356 -0.61 -33.43 33.21
CA VAL A 356 -0.74 -34.58 34.10
C VAL A 356 -1.19 -34.09 35.48
N ALA A 357 -2.21 -34.73 36.04
CA ALA A 357 -2.64 -34.47 37.41
C ALA A 357 -1.63 -35.06 38.40
N CYS A 358 -1.26 -34.27 39.41
CA CYS A 358 -0.52 -34.77 40.56
C CYS A 358 -1.44 -35.72 41.34
N LYS A 359 -0.96 -36.92 41.69
CA LYS A 359 -1.70 -37.79 42.60
C LYS A 359 -1.79 -37.09 43.96
N SER A 360 -3.01 -36.76 44.43
CA SER A 360 -3.19 -36.33 45.81
C SER A 360 -2.80 -37.49 46.73
N LYS A 361 -2.01 -37.20 47.75
CA LYS A 361 -1.76 -38.17 48.82
C LYS A 361 -2.99 -38.38 49.67
#